data_AF-A0A5N3XM57-F1
#
_entry.id   AF-A0A5N3XM57-F1
#
_cell.length_a   1.000
_cell.length_b   1.000
_cell.length_c   1.000
_cell.angle_alpha   90.00
_cell.angle_beta   90.00
_cell.angle_gamma   90.00
#
_symmetry.space_group_name_H-M   'P 1'
#
loop_
_entity.id
_entity.type
_entity.pdbx_description
1 polymer ?
#
loop_
_entity_poly.entity_id
_entity_poly.type
_entity_poly.pdbx_seq_one_letter_code
_entity_poly.pdbx_strand_id
1 'polypeptide(L)'
;MAQFVRNLAEKAPARVNAAVTYSKPRLATFWYYAKVKLVPPTPAETPSAIQSLKKIINSAKTGSFKQPTVWMWFYVGEIIGKRGIIGYDV
;
A
#
# COMPACT_ATOMS: atom_id res chain seq x y z
N MET A 1 -0.11 -20.78 36.07
CA MET A 1 0.59 -19.76 35.24
C MET A 1 1.85 -20.29 34.56
N ALA A 2 2.82 -20.86 35.29
CA ALA A 2 4.10 -21.32 34.70
C ALA A 2 3.96 -22.39 33.59
N GLN A 3 3.09 -23.38 33.77
CA GLN A 3 2.83 -24.43 32.76
C GLN A 3 2.16 -23.88 31.49
N PHE A 4 1.30 -22.87 31.62
CA PHE A 4 0.65 -22.21 30.49
C PHE A 4 1.65 -21.39 29.66
N VAL A 5 2.53 -20.63 30.33
CA VAL A 5 3.61 -19.87 29.68
C VAL A 5 4.60 -20.81 28.98
N ARG A 6 4.94 -21.94 29.61
CA ARG A 6 5.81 -22.96 29.02
C ARG A 6 5.20 -23.61 27.77
N ASN A 7 3.92 -24.00 27.83
CA ASN A 7 3.18 -24.52 26.66
C ASN A 7 3.05 -23.49 25.53
N LEU A 8 2.92 -22.20 25.86
CA LEU A 8 2.91 -21.11 24.88
C LEU A 8 4.28 -20.95 24.22
N ALA A 9 5.36 -20.95 25.00
CA ALA A 9 6.73 -20.86 24.50
C ALA A 9 7.10 -22.06 23.60
N GLU A 10 6.65 -23.27 23.93
CA GLU A 10 6.87 -24.47 23.13
C GLU A 10 6.07 -24.47 21.81
N LYS A 11 4.85 -23.92 21.81
CA LYS A 11 3.97 -23.88 20.61
C LYS A 11 4.13 -22.62 19.76
N ALA A 12 4.72 -21.55 20.30
CA ALA A 12 5.01 -20.31 19.60
C ALA A 12 5.87 -20.51 18.33
N PRO A 13 7.02 -21.23 18.36
CA PRO A 13 7.84 -21.40 17.16
C PRO A 13 7.10 -22.16 16.05
N ALA A 14 6.27 -23.15 16.39
CA ALA A 14 5.45 -23.86 15.42
C ALA A 14 4.43 -22.94 14.73
N ARG A 15 3.79 -22.03 15.50
CA ARG A 15 2.83 -21.06 14.96
C ARG A 15 3.50 -19.97 14.11
N VAL A 16 4.69 -19.50 14.51
CA VAL A 16 5.47 -18.55 13.72
C VAL A 16 5.89 -19.20 12.39
N ASN A 17 6.37 -20.44 12.42
CA ASN A 17 6.73 -21.17 11.20
C ASN A 17 5.52 -21.35 10.27
N ALA A 18 4.34 -21.67 10.81
CA ALA A 18 3.11 -21.74 10.03
C ALA A 18 2.70 -20.38 9.43
N ALA A 19 2.85 -19.29 10.18
CA ALA A 19 2.57 -17.94 9.67
C ALA A 19 3.56 -17.54 8.56
N VAL A 20 4.83 -17.91 8.69
CA VAL A 20 5.87 -17.64 7.69
C VAL A 20 5.64 -18.45 6.42
N THR A 21 5.32 -19.75 6.52
CA THR A 21 5.05 -20.58 5.34
C THR A 21 3.82 -20.11 4.58
N TYR A 22 2.80 -19.63 5.29
CA TYR A 22 1.60 -19.05 4.69
C TYR A 22 1.83 -17.68 4.04
N SER A 23 2.62 -16.81 4.68
CA SER A 23 2.81 -15.42 4.24
C SER A 23 3.81 -15.31 3.09
N LYS A 24 4.86 -16.14 3.07
CA LYS A 24 5.92 -16.13 2.05
C LYS A 24 5.40 -16.12 0.59
N PRO A 25 4.56 -17.08 0.15
CA PRO A 25 4.10 -17.11 -1.25
C PRO A 25 3.25 -15.88 -1.60
N ARG A 26 2.47 -15.36 -0.65
CA ARG A 26 1.60 -14.19 -0.87
C ARG A 26 2.38 -12.89 -0.97
N LEU A 27 3.39 -12.73 -0.12
CA LEU A 27 4.33 -11.63 -0.21
C LEU A 27 5.14 -11.70 -1.51
N ALA A 28 5.50 -12.89 -1.99
CA ALA A 28 6.17 -13.05 -3.27
C ALA A 28 5.29 -12.62 -4.45
N THR A 29 4.02 -13.02 -4.47
CA THR A 29 3.06 -12.56 -5.49
C THR A 29 2.82 -11.05 -5.41
N PHE A 30 2.65 -10.52 -4.20
CA PHE A 30 2.55 -9.07 -3.99
C PHE A 30 3.78 -8.33 -4.52
N TRP A 31 4.98 -8.82 -4.20
CA TRP A 31 6.24 -8.22 -4.63
C TRP A 31 6.42 -8.25 -6.16
N TYR A 32 6.04 -9.35 -6.80
CA TYR A 32 6.05 -9.47 -8.26
C TYR A 32 5.20 -8.37 -8.92
N TYR A 33 3.96 -8.17 -8.44
CA TYR A 33 3.10 -7.12 -8.99
C TYR A 33 3.50 -5.71 -8.56
N ALA A 34 3.98 -5.53 -7.33
CA ALA A 34 4.47 -4.24 -6.84
C ALA A 34 5.64 -3.74 -7.71
N LYS A 35 6.57 -4.62 -8.06
CA LYS A 35 7.70 -4.29 -8.96
C LYS A 35 7.28 -3.85 -10.36
N VAL A 36 6.12 -4.26 -10.85
CA VAL A 36 5.67 -3.90 -12.20
C VAL A 36 4.72 -2.70 -12.17
N LYS A 37 3.90 -2.56 -11.13
CA LYS A 37 2.81 -1.59 -11.08
C LYS A 37 3.05 -0.40 -10.16
N LEU A 38 3.93 -0.52 -9.17
CA LEU A 38 4.23 0.53 -8.19
C LEU A 38 5.63 1.13 -8.39
N VAL A 39 6.34 0.76 -9.46
CA VAL A 39 7.61 1.41 -9.80
C VAL A 39 7.32 2.82 -10.29
N PRO A 40 8.07 3.83 -9.81
CA PRO A 40 7.92 5.19 -10.31
C PRO A 40 8.10 5.19 -11.83
N PRO A 41 7.17 5.79 -12.58
CA PRO A 41 7.23 5.82 -14.04
C PRO A 41 8.54 6.42 -14.52
N THR A 42 9.04 5.92 -15.64
CA THR A 42 10.31 6.42 -16.21
C THR A 42 10.12 7.89 -16.62
N PRO A 43 11.14 8.76 -16.56
CA PRO A 43 11.02 10.16 -16.98
C PRO A 43 10.43 10.32 -18.41
N ALA A 44 10.67 9.36 -19.30
CA ALA A 44 10.10 9.30 -20.64
C ALA A 44 8.55 9.15 -20.67
N GLU A 45 7.93 8.62 -19.62
CA GLU A 45 6.47 8.45 -19.50
C GLU A 45 5.80 9.68 -18.86
N THR A 46 6.59 10.60 -18.31
CA THR A 46 6.12 11.84 -17.67
C THR A 46 5.36 12.76 -18.64
N PRO A 47 5.81 12.99 -19.90
CA PRO A 47 5.05 13.77 -20.87
C PRO A 47 3.68 13.17 -21.19
N SER A 48 3.56 11.83 -21.21
CA SER A 48 2.30 11.12 -21.43
C SER A 48 1.34 11.27 -20.24
N ALA A 49 1.86 11.21 -19.00
CA ALA A 49 1.10 11.47 -17.80
C ALA A 49 0.57 12.92 -17.75
N ILE A 50 1.40 13.91 -18.14
CA ILE A 50 1.00 15.32 -18.22
C ILE A 50 -0.10 15.51 -19.28
N GLN A 51 0.00 14.86 -20.44
CA GLN A 51 -1.05 14.89 -21.46
C GLN A 51 -2.35 14.26 -20.97
N SER A 52 -2.28 13.14 -20.25
CA SER A 52 -3.44 12.49 -19.64
C SER A 52 -4.12 13.40 -18.61
N LEU A 53 -3.33 14.10 -17.79
CA LEU A 53 -3.85 15.10 -16.85
C LEU A 53 -4.54 16.27 -17.56
N LYS A 54 -3.99 16.77 -18.67
CA LYS A 54 -4.66 17.81 -19.49
C LYS A 54 -5.99 17.32 -20.06
N LYS A 55 -6.07 16.06 -20.50
CA LYS A 55 -7.33 15.45 -20.97
C LYS A 55 -8.35 15.33 -19.84
N ILE A 56 -7.91 14.92 -18.65
CA ILE A 56 -8.72 14.91 -17.42
C ILE A 56 -9.29 16.32 -17.14
N ILE A 57 -8.45 17.35 -17.11
CA ILE A 57 -8.90 18.74 -16.88
C ILE A 57 -9.93 19.18 -17.92
N ASN A 58 -9.73 18.85 -19.20
CA ASN A 58 -10.68 19.17 -20.26
C ASN A 58 -12.00 18.39 -20.11
N SER A 59 -11.94 17.11 -19.73
CA SER A 59 -13.12 16.31 -19.39
C SER A 59 -13.86 16.83 -18.14
N ALA A 60 -13.15 17.54 -17.24
CA ALA A 60 -13.73 18.11 -16.03
C ALA A 60 -14.53 19.36 -16.36
N LYS A 61 -14.02 20.16 -17.29
CA LYS A 61 -14.74 21.29 -17.88
C LYS A 61 -16.00 20.85 -18.63
N THR A 62 -16.03 19.63 -19.18
CA THR A 62 -17.21 19.06 -19.83
C THR A 62 -18.11 18.25 -18.87
N GLY A 63 -17.83 18.23 -17.56
CA GLY A 63 -18.74 17.74 -16.53
C GLY A 63 -18.74 16.23 -16.26
N SER A 64 -17.78 15.47 -16.79
CA SER A 64 -17.73 14.00 -16.62
C SER A 64 -16.62 13.57 -15.67
N PHE A 65 -16.80 13.78 -14.36
CA PHE A 65 -15.88 13.29 -13.32
C PHE A 65 -16.61 12.36 -12.36
N LYS A 66 -16.32 11.06 -12.46
CA LYS A 66 -16.95 10.00 -11.63
C LYS A 66 -15.96 9.18 -10.78
N GLN A 67 -14.73 9.64 -10.55
CA GLN A 67 -13.73 8.83 -9.81
C GLN A 67 -13.09 9.58 -8.63
N PRO A 68 -13.45 9.25 -7.37
CA PRO A 68 -12.85 9.82 -6.16
C PRO A 68 -11.52 9.17 -5.73
N THR A 69 -11.00 8.18 -6.47
CA THR A 69 -9.84 7.36 -6.05
C THR A 69 -8.50 8.09 -5.97
N VAL A 70 -8.37 9.29 -6.57
CA VAL A 70 -7.12 10.07 -6.54
C VAL A 70 -6.79 10.57 -5.13
N TRP A 71 -7.80 10.83 -4.30
CA TRP A 71 -7.60 11.40 -2.96
C TRP A 71 -7.01 10.41 -1.96
N MET A 72 -7.23 9.10 -2.14
CA MET A 72 -6.77 8.12 -1.15
C MET A 72 -5.23 8.06 -1.06
N TRP A 73 -4.52 8.21 -2.18
CA TRP A 73 -3.06 8.24 -2.18
C TRP A 73 -2.47 9.48 -1.50
N PHE A 74 -3.17 10.60 -1.56
CA PHE A 74 -2.78 11.81 -0.84
C PHE A 74 -2.77 11.58 0.68
N TYR A 75 -3.84 10.97 1.22
CA TYR A 75 -3.92 10.66 2.66
C TYR A 75 -2.89 9.63 3.12
N VAL A 76 -2.51 8.67 2.27
CA VAL A 76 -1.40 7.74 2.58
C VAL A 76 -0.08 8.51 2.73
N GLY A 77 0.17 9.51 1.88
CA GLY A 77 1.32 10.40 2.02
C GLY A 77 1.30 11.22 3.31
N GLU A 78 0.12 11.73 3.70
CA GLU A 78 -0.06 12.43 4.98
C GLU A 78 0.24 11.54 6.18
N ILE A 79 -0.25 10.29 6.19
CA ILE A 79 0.03 9.29 7.25
C ILE A 79 1.55 9.04 7.37
N ILE A 80 2.26 8.95 6.25
CA ILE A 80 3.74 8.80 6.24
C ILE A 80 4.42 10.05 6.82
N GLY A 81 4.01 11.25 6.40
CA GLY A 81 4.62 12.51 6.86
C GLY A 81 4.40 12.77 8.35
N LYS A 82 3.21 12.41 8.84
CA LYS A 82 2.79 12.50 10.24
C LYS A 82 3.33 11.38 11.12
N ARG A 83 3.78 10.27 10.52
CA ARG A 83 4.26 9.05 11.20
C ARG A 83 3.23 8.39 12.13
N GLY A 84 1.94 8.59 11.86
CA GLY A 84 0.87 8.12 12.71
C GLY A 84 -0.39 7.78 11.91
N ILE A 85 -0.99 6.63 12.23
CA ILE A 85 -2.23 6.16 11.58
C ILE A 85 -3.44 6.90 12.13
N ILE A 86 -3.40 7.35 13.38
CA ILE A 86 -4.51 8.00 14.08
C ILE A 86 -4.01 9.30 14.70
N GLY A 87 -4.62 10.44 14.34
CA GLY A 87 -4.41 11.71 15.04
C GLY A 87 -2.99 12.27 14.94
N TYR A 88 -2.84 13.59 14.98
CA TYR A 88 -1.51 14.19 15.11
C TYR A 88 -1.03 13.94 16.53
N ASP A 89 0.24 13.52 16.65
CA ASP A 89 0.91 13.46 17.94
C ASP A 89 1.16 14.92 18.35
N VAL A 90 0.23 15.44 19.17
CA VAL A 90 0.20 16.84 19.66
C VAL A 90 0.71 16.93 21.08
#